data_AF-A0A139KUL6-F1
#
_entry.id   AF-A0A139KUL6-F1
#
_cell.length_a   1.000
_cell.length_b   1.000
_cell.length_c   1.000
_cell.angle_alpha   90.00
_cell.angle_beta   90.00
_cell.angle_gamma   90.00
#
_symmetry.space_group_name_H-M   'P 1'
#
loop_
_entity.id
_entity.type
_entity.pdbx_description
1 polymer ?
#
loop_
_entity_poly.entity_id
_entity_poly.type
_entity_poly.pdbx_seq_one_letter_code
_entity_poly.pdbx_strand_id
1 'polypeptide(L)'
;MYKDNGIDPEGLLSTIPSIAHVLLGFCVGRMMLDSNRAESREALLNSHLIKLFLVGAILTFASFLLSYGCPINKKIWSPTFVLTTCGLASSFLALLIWIIDVKGYKKWCTFFEAFGVNPLFMYVLGGVLSILFGSISFPWGDGSISIHGFLYKIVLMPIFGETGGSLAYALLFVAINWCIGYQLYKRKIYIKI
;
A
#
# COMPACT_ATOMS: atom_id res chain seq x y z
N MET A 1 20.34 -9.88 3.38
CA MET A 1 20.27 -10.94 2.36
C MET A 1 19.12 -11.86 2.74
N TYR A 2 18.01 -11.82 1.99
CA TYR A 2 16.79 -12.58 2.28
C TYR A 2 17.10 -14.07 2.08
N LYS A 3 17.19 -14.86 3.15
CA LYS A 3 17.33 -16.32 3.03
C LYS A 3 15.95 -16.89 2.68
N ASP A 4 15.79 -17.32 1.44
CA ASP A 4 14.67 -18.18 1.07
C ASP A 4 15.01 -19.62 1.45
N ASN A 5 14.29 -20.13 2.45
CA ASN A 5 14.45 -21.48 2.97
C ASN A 5 13.87 -22.54 2.00
N GLY A 6 13.99 -22.34 0.68
CA GLY A 6 13.53 -23.30 -0.34
C GLY A 6 12.01 -23.52 -0.39
N ILE A 7 11.21 -22.67 0.26
CA ILE A 7 9.75 -22.76 0.19
C ILE A 7 9.30 -21.95 -1.02
N ASP A 8 8.77 -22.64 -2.02
CA ASP A 8 8.20 -22.03 -3.21
C ASP A 8 6.93 -21.23 -2.85
N PRO A 9 6.96 -19.89 -2.98
CA PRO A 9 5.80 -19.05 -2.67
C PRO A 9 4.65 -19.22 -3.68
N GLU A 10 4.85 -19.92 -4.80
CA GLU A 10 3.86 -20.12 -5.86
C GLU A 10 3.24 -21.54 -5.89
N GLY A 11 3.50 -22.34 -4.84
CA GLY A 11 2.92 -23.69 -4.73
C GLY A 11 1.40 -23.71 -4.48
N LEU A 12 0.77 -24.88 -4.68
CA LEU A 12 -0.68 -25.08 -4.49
C LEU A 12 -1.21 -24.58 -3.12
N LEU A 13 -0.39 -24.71 -2.08
CA LEU A 13 -0.73 -24.29 -0.72
C LEU A 13 -0.83 -22.77 -0.55
N SER A 14 -0.16 -21.96 -1.38
CA SER A 14 -0.28 -20.50 -1.36
C SER A 14 -1.35 -19.99 -2.32
N THR A 15 -1.64 -20.72 -3.40
CA THR A 15 -2.67 -20.36 -4.39
C THR A 15 -4.07 -20.36 -3.80
N ILE A 16 -4.44 -21.38 -3.03
CA ILE A 16 -5.80 -21.48 -2.44
C ILE A 16 -6.08 -20.31 -1.48
N PRO A 17 -5.20 -20.01 -0.49
CA PRO A 17 -5.36 -18.83 0.35
C PRO A 17 -5.34 -17.52 -0.44
N SER A 18 -4.54 -17.42 -1.50
CA SER A 18 -4.49 -16.22 -2.35
C SER A 18 -5.82 -15.95 -3.05
N ILE A 19 -6.46 -16.99 -3.60
CA ILE A 19 -7.80 -16.90 -4.18
C ILE A 19 -8.80 -16.46 -3.11
N ALA A 20 -8.76 -17.07 -1.93
CA ALA A 20 -9.61 -16.69 -0.80
C ALA A 20 -9.41 -15.22 -0.40
N HIS A 21 -8.17 -14.72 -0.40
CA HIS A 21 -7.85 -13.32 -0.10
C HIS A 21 -8.56 -12.37 -1.08
N VAL A 22 -8.47 -12.65 -2.38
CA VAL A 22 -9.14 -11.84 -3.41
C VAL A 22 -10.65 -11.90 -3.27
N LEU A 23 -11.22 -13.09 -3.04
CA LEU A 23 -12.66 -13.27 -2.87
C LEU A 23 -13.20 -12.55 -1.62
N LEU A 24 -12.47 -12.56 -0.51
CA LEU A 24 -12.84 -11.80 0.69
C LEU A 24 -12.90 -10.30 0.40
N GLY A 25 -11.89 -9.77 -0.30
CA GLY A 25 -11.89 -8.38 -0.75
C GLY A 25 -13.07 -8.05 -1.67
N PHE A 26 -13.39 -8.94 -2.62
CA PHE A 26 -14.55 -8.79 -3.48
C PHE A 26 -15.87 -8.80 -2.70
N CYS A 27 -16.02 -9.69 -1.72
CA CYS A 27 -17.21 -9.75 -0.87
C CYS A 27 -17.40 -8.46 -0.07
N VAL A 28 -16.32 -7.90 0.49
CA VAL A 28 -16.35 -6.60 1.17
C VAL A 28 -16.76 -5.48 0.21
N GLY A 29 -16.18 -5.44 -0.99
CA GLY A 29 -16.56 -4.46 -2.02
C GLY A 29 -18.03 -4.58 -2.44
N ARG A 30 -18.52 -5.80 -2.65
CA ARG A 30 -19.92 -6.07 -2.97
C ARG A 30 -20.85 -5.64 -1.83
N MET A 31 -20.47 -5.90 -0.58
CA MET A 31 -21.23 -5.46 0.61
C MET A 31 -21.34 -3.94 0.67
N MET A 32 -20.30 -3.20 0.28
CA MET A 32 -20.31 -1.74 0.22
C MET A 32 -21.13 -1.18 -0.94
N LEU A 33 -21.23 -1.92 -2.05
CA LEU A 33 -22.04 -1.51 -3.21
C LEU A 33 -23.54 -1.74 -2.97
N ASP A 34 -23.90 -2.74 -2.15
CA ASP A 34 -25.29 -3.06 -1.85
C ASP A 34 -25.97 -1.95 -1.04
N SER A 35 -26.72 -1.11 -1.76
CA SER A 35 -27.35 0.12 -1.25
C SER A 35 -28.85 -0.06 -1.00
N ASN A 36 -29.36 -1.28 -1.03
CA ASN A 36 -30.78 -1.56 -1.29
C ASN A 36 -31.79 -1.20 -0.17
N ARG A 37 -31.39 -0.65 0.98
CA ARG A 37 -32.31 -0.57 2.15
C ARG A 37 -32.19 0.67 3.06
N ALA A 38 -31.40 1.68 2.71
CA ALA A 38 -31.21 2.83 3.60
C ALA A 38 -31.97 4.07 3.12
N GLU A 39 -32.79 4.64 4.00
CA GLU A 39 -33.56 5.87 3.74
C GLU A 39 -32.68 7.12 3.62
N SER A 40 -31.46 7.11 4.20
CA SER A 40 -30.52 8.23 4.14
C SER A 40 -29.07 7.78 3.92
N ARG A 41 -28.27 8.63 3.26
CA ARG A 41 -26.84 8.39 2.99
C ARG A 41 -26.03 8.17 4.27
N GLU A 42 -26.36 8.88 5.35
CA GLU A 42 -25.69 8.74 6.64
C GLU A 42 -26.03 7.40 7.32
N ALA A 43 -27.30 6.97 7.28
CA ALA A 43 -27.70 5.67 7.81
C ALA A 43 -27.04 4.51 7.05
N LEU A 44 -26.89 4.66 5.73
CA LEU A 44 -26.16 3.71 4.89
C LEU A 44 -24.69 3.59 5.30
N LEU A 45 -24.00 4.73 5.42
CA LEU A 45 -22.58 4.76 5.79
C LEU A 45 -22.37 4.18 7.19
N ASN A 46 -23.19 4.55 8.17
CA ASN A 46 -23.11 4.00 9.52
C ASN A 46 -23.35 2.49 9.55
N SER A 47 -24.31 1.97 8.76
CA SER A 47 -24.54 0.52 8.64
C SER A 47 -23.33 -0.21 8.06
N HIS A 48 -22.73 0.33 6.99
CA HIS A 48 -21.53 -0.25 6.38
C HIS A 48 -20.34 -0.19 7.31
N LEU A 49 -20.13 0.91 8.03
CA LEU A 49 -19.06 1.08 9.01
C LEU A 49 -19.14 0.01 10.11
N ILE A 50 -20.31 -0.17 10.71
CA ILE A 50 -20.52 -1.17 11.77
C ILE A 50 -20.24 -2.58 11.24
N LYS A 51 -20.77 -2.92 10.06
CA LYS A 51 -20.54 -4.23 9.44
C LYS A 51 -19.05 -4.46 9.16
N LEU A 52 -18.38 -3.47 8.61
CA LEU A 52 -16.98 -3.57 8.20
C LEU A 52 -16.04 -3.68 9.41
N PHE A 53 -16.32 -2.94 10.48
CA PHE A 53 -15.60 -3.04 11.74
C PHE A 53 -15.86 -4.39 12.45
N LEU A 54 -17.11 -4.85 12.47
CA LEU A 54 -17.47 -6.13 13.10
C LEU A 54 -16.86 -7.31 12.35
N VAL A 55 -16.99 -7.35 11.02
CA VAL A 55 -16.34 -8.36 10.18
C VAL A 55 -14.82 -8.27 10.32
N GLY A 56 -14.26 -7.06 10.28
CA GLY A 56 -12.83 -6.82 10.46
C GLY A 56 -12.31 -7.37 11.78
N ALA A 57 -12.96 -7.04 12.89
CA ALA A 57 -12.61 -7.51 14.23
C ALA A 57 -12.74 -9.03 14.37
N ILE A 58 -13.82 -9.62 13.86
CA ILE A 58 -14.02 -11.08 13.89
C ILE A 58 -12.93 -11.78 13.08
N LEU A 59 -12.61 -11.32 11.87
CA LEU A 59 -11.56 -11.92 11.04
C LEU A 59 -10.19 -11.80 11.70
N THR A 60 -9.86 -10.64 12.27
CA THR A 60 -8.59 -10.45 12.97
C THR A 60 -8.48 -11.33 14.21
N PHE A 61 -9.54 -11.42 15.02
CA PHE A 61 -9.53 -12.26 16.22
C PHE A 61 -9.51 -13.75 15.88
N ALA A 62 -10.34 -14.18 14.93
CA ALA A 62 -10.34 -15.56 14.43
C ALA A 62 -8.99 -15.94 13.84
N SER A 63 -8.31 -15.01 13.16
CA SER A 63 -6.97 -15.22 12.64
C SER A 63 -5.94 -15.45 13.74
N PHE A 64 -5.95 -14.62 14.80
CA PHE A 64 -5.04 -14.81 15.93
C PHE A 64 -5.30 -16.13 16.65
N LEU A 65 -6.56 -16.54 16.77
CA LEU A 65 -6.93 -17.85 17.31
C LEU A 65 -6.44 -19.00 16.42
N LEU A 66 -6.59 -18.86 15.11
CA LEU A 66 -6.09 -19.85 14.14
C LEU A 66 -4.56 -19.84 14.05
N SER A 67 -3.91 -18.74 14.44
CA SER A 67 -2.44 -18.62 14.47
C SER A 67 -1.79 -19.59 15.45
N TYR A 68 -2.52 -20.10 16.45
CA TYR A 68 -2.03 -21.17 17.33
C TYR A 68 -1.86 -22.50 16.59
N GLY A 69 -2.66 -22.76 15.55
CA GLY A 69 -2.55 -23.97 14.72
C GLY A 69 -1.73 -23.75 13.45
N CYS A 70 -1.88 -22.60 12.79
CA CYS A 70 -1.18 -22.25 11.57
C CYS A 70 -0.54 -20.85 11.69
N PRO A 71 0.78 -20.74 11.91
CA PRO A 71 1.41 -19.45 12.16
C PRO A 71 1.21 -18.48 11.00
N ILE A 72 1.12 -17.19 11.32
CA ILE A 72 1.03 -16.11 10.33
C ILE A 72 2.31 -16.10 9.50
N ASN A 73 2.23 -16.51 8.23
CA ASN A 73 3.38 -16.61 7.36
C ASN A 73 3.09 -15.96 6.01
N LYS A 74 3.79 -14.85 5.74
CA LYS A 74 3.71 -14.12 4.48
C LYS A 74 4.26 -14.91 3.29
N LYS A 75 5.30 -15.75 3.49
CA LYS A 75 5.98 -16.42 2.36
C LYS A 75 5.09 -17.43 1.65
N ILE A 76 4.31 -18.20 2.42
CA ILE A 76 3.37 -19.19 1.88
C ILE A 76 1.95 -18.65 1.74
N TRP A 77 1.76 -17.35 1.96
CA TRP A 77 0.44 -16.72 1.98
C TRP A 77 -0.56 -17.47 2.89
N SER A 78 -0.18 -17.76 4.14
CA SER A 78 -0.98 -18.66 4.99
C SER A 78 -2.44 -18.17 5.18
N PRO A 79 -3.41 -19.06 5.41
CA PRO A 79 -4.79 -18.65 5.69
C PRO A 79 -4.90 -17.66 6.85
N THR A 80 -4.05 -17.79 7.88
CA THR A 80 -3.96 -16.83 8.99
C THR A 80 -3.38 -15.50 8.55
N PHE A 81 -2.41 -15.47 7.63
CA PHE A 81 -1.96 -14.21 7.02
C PHE A 81 -3.10 -13.53 6.25
N VAL A 82 -3.87 -14.29 5.47
CA VAL A 82 -5.03 -13.78 4.71
C VAL A 82 -6.10 -13.18 5.64
N LEU A 83 -6.53 -13.92 6.66
CA LEU A 83 -7.56 -13.45 7.59
C LEU A 83 -7.09 -12.23 8.41
N THR A 84 -5.83 -12.22 8.86
CA THR A 84 -5.26 -11.07 9.58
C THR A 84 -5.27 -9.82 8.71
N THR A 85 -4.77 -9.92 7.49
CA THR A 85 -4.64 -8.78 6.57
C THR A 85 -6.00 -8.29 6.08
N CYS A 86 -6.92 -9.19 5.73
CA CYS A 86 -8.30 -8.82 5.37
C CYS A 86 -9.05 -8.17 6.53
N GLY A 87 -8.90 -8.70 7.75
CA GLY A 87 -9.55 -8.15 8.94
C GLY A 87 -9.06 -6.75 9.29
N LEU A 88 -7.72 -6.56 9.30
CA LEU A 88 -7.12 -5.25 9.53
C LEU A 88 -7.44 -4.26 8.41
N ALA A 89 -7.40 -4.69 7.15
CA ALA A 89 -7.75 -3.85 6.00
C ALA A 89 -9.22 -3.40 6.06
N SER A 90 -10.14 -4.29 6.45
CA SER A 90 -11.56 -3.96 6.63
C SER A 90 -11.75 -2.92 7.74
N SER A 91 -11.18 -3.15 8.92
CA SER A 91 -11.25 -2.20 10.04
C SER A 91 -10.61 -0.85 9.69
N PHE A 92 -9.49 -0.86 8.97
CA PHE A 92 -8.82 0.37 8.53
C PHE A 92 -9.64 1.12 7.46
N LEU A 93 -10.25 0.40 6.51
CA LEU A 93 -11.15 0.98 5.54
C LEU A 93 -12.38 1.61 6.22
N ALA A 94 -12.94 0.96 7.26
CA ALA A 94 -14.01 1.55 8.06
C ALA A 94 -13.57 2.85 8.72
N LEU A 95 -12.39 2.87 9.32
CA LEU A 95 -11.82 4.07 9.94
C LEU A 95 -11.63 5.20 8.90
N LEU A 96 -11.14 4.89 7.70
CA LEU A 96 -10.97 5.88 6.64
C LEU A 96 -12.31 6.46 6.16
N ILE A 97 -13.32 5.62 5.94
CA ILE A 97 -14.68 6.07 5.58
C ILE A 97 -15.23 6.99 6.67
N TRP A 98 -15.05 6.66 7.95
CA TRP A 98 -15.50 7.50 9.05
C TRP A 98 -14.79 8.87 9.09
N ILE A 99 -13.47 8.91 8.89
CA ILE A 99 -12.71 10.18 8.89
C ILE A 99 -13.07 11.05 7.68
N ILE A 100 -13.20 10.45 6.49
CA ILE A 100 -13.30 11.17 5.22
C ILE A 100 -14.76 11.49 4.89
N ASP A 101 -15.65 10.50 4.96
CA ASP A 101 -17.04 10.63 4.53
C ASP A 101 -17.96 11.10 5.65
N VAL A 102 -17.76 10.64 6.89
CA VAL A 102 -18.61 11.06 8.03
C VAL A 102 -18.10 12.36 8.66
N LYS A 103 -16.81 12.47 8.98
CA LYS A 103 -16.24 13.70 9.59
C LYS A 103 -15.85 14.78 8.57
N GLY A 104 -15.77 14.46 7.28
CA GLY A 104 -15.47 15.44 6.22
C GLY A 104 -14.02 15.91 6.13
N TYR A 105 -13.06 15.24 6.78
CA TYR A 105 -11.64 15.64 6.74
C TYR A 105 -10.96 15.26 5.42
N LYS A 106 -11.20 16.04 4.36
CA LYS A 106 -10.72 15.72 3.00
C LYS A 106 -9.37 16.34 2.61
N LYS A 107 -8.89 17.37 3.32
CA LYS A 107 -7.69 18.15 2.91
C LYS A 107 -6.39 17.33 2.88
N TRP A 108 -6.22 16.38 3.81
CA TRP A 108 -5.04 15.52 3.86
C TRP A 108 -5.07 14.42 2.77
N CYS A 109 -6.27 14.04 2.32
CA CYS A 109 -6.46 13.02 1.29
C CYS A 109 -5.86 13.42 -0.05
N THR A 110 -5.73 14.72 -0.35
CA THR A 110 -5.17 15.22 -1.62
C THR A 110 -3.75 14.67 -1.89
N PHE A 111 -2.95 14.45 -0.85
CA PHE A 111 -1.63 13.84 -1.00
C PHE A 111 -1.74 12.40 -1.55
N PHE A 112 -2.65 11.60 -1.00
CA PHE A 112 -2.88 10.20 -1.39
C PHE A 112 -3.65 10.09 -2.70
N GLU A 113 -4.56 11.03 -2.95
CA GLU A 113 -5.37 11.09 -4.17
C GLU A 113 -4.48 11.30 -5.40
N ALA A 114 -3.41 12.10 -5.29
CA ALA A 114 -2.43 12.27 -6.36
C ALA A 114 -1.78 10.95 -6.80
N PHE A 115 -1.55 10.02 -5.86
CA PHE A 115 -1.08 8.67 -6.19
C PHE A 115 -2.21 7.75 -6.66
N GLY A 116 -3.40 7.88 -6.04
CA GLY A 116 -4.54 6.99 -6.27
C GLY A 116 -5.27 7.19 -7.60
N VAL A 117 -5.16 8.36 -8.22
CA VAL A 117 -5.82 8.64 -9.52
C VAL A 117 -5.15 7.90 -10.68
N ASN A 118 -3.83 7.69 -10.61
CA ASN A 118 -3.04 7.01 -11.66
C ASN A 118 -2.11 5.94 -11.05
N PRO A 119 -2.63 4.92 -10.34
CA PRO A 119 -1.81 4.06 -9.49
C PRO A 119 -0.84 3.18 -10.29
N LEU A 120 -1.27 2.65 -11.44
CA LEU A 120 -0.43 1.80 -12.29
C LEU A 120 0.68 2.61 -12.95
N PHE A 121 0.37 3.81 -13.45
CA PHE A 121 1.38 4.73 -13.97
C PHE A 121 2.41 5.09 -12.90
N MET A 122 1.97 5.43 -11.68
CA MET A 122 2.86 5.75 -10.56
C MET A 122 3.76 4.57 -10.17
N TYR A 123 3.24 3.34 -10.21
CA TYR A 123 4.03 2.13 -9.98
C TYR A 123 5.13 1.96 -11.04
N VAL A 124 4.78 2.05 -12.33
CA VAL A 124 5.74 1.93 -13.43
C VAL A 124 6.75 3.08 -13.39
N LEU A 125 6.30 4.30 -13.16
CA LEU A 125 7.15 5.50 -13.03
C LEU A 125 8.19 5.32 -11.93
N GLY A 126 7.79 4.83 -10.75
CA GLY A 126 8.72 4.57 -9.65
C GLY A 126 9.80 3.54 -10.03
N GLY A 127 9.42 2.48 -10.75
CA GLY A 127 10.36 1.49 -11.28
C GLY A 127 11.33 2.09 -12.30
N VAL A 128 10.82 2.81 -13.29
CA VAL A 128 11.63 3.47 -14.33
C VAL A 128 12.57 4.50 -13.70
N LEU A 129 12.09 5.32 -12.76
CA LEU A 129 12.89 6.34 -12.10
C LEU A 129 14.00 5.71 -11.24
N SER A 130 13.71 4.60 -10.56
CA SER A 130 14.70 3.84 -9.80
C SER A 130 15.82 3.32 -10.71
N ILE A 131 15.47 2.74 -11.86
CA ILE A 131 16.44 2.26 -12.85
C ILE A 131 17.27 3.43 -13.40
N LEU A 132 16.64 4.54 -13.79
CA LEU A 132 17.35 5.71 -14.29
C LEU A 132 18.33 6.28 -13.26
N PHE A 133 17.92 6.38 -11.99
CA PHE A 133 18.78 6.89 -10.92
C PHE A 133 19.95 5.95 -10.60
N GLY A 134 19.78 4.65 -10.81
CA GLY A 134 20.83 3.65 -10.65
C GLY A 134 21.77 3.55 -11.86
N SER A 135 21.24 3.67 -13.08
CA SER A 135 21.97 3.42 -14.33
C SER A 135 22.67 4.66 -14.88
N ILE A 136 22.12 5.86 -14.70
CA ILE A 136 22.77 7.09 -15.17
C ILE A 136 23.90 7.43 -14.19
N SER A 137 25.13 7.27 -14.68
CA SER A 137 26.35 7.62 -13.95
C SER A 137 27.07 8.75 -14.66
N PHE A 138 27.62 9.67 -13.88
CA PHE A 138 28.44 10.77 -14.37
C PHE A 138 29.83 10.73 -13.72
N PRO A 139 30.86 11.24 -14.40
CA PRO A 139 32.20 11.29 -13.82
C PRO A 139 32.20 12.26 -12.63
N TRP A 140 32.65 11.79 -11.46
CA TRP A 140 32.79 12.58 -10.25
C TRP A 140 34.05 12.16 -9.50
N GLY A 141 35.06 13.04 -9.48
CA GLY A 141 36.41 12.68 -9.00
C GLY A 141 37.10 11.68 -9.95
N ASP A 142 37.80 10.70 -9.38
CA ASP A 142 38.52 9.65 -10.14
C ASP A 142 37.65 8.44 -10.55
N GLY A 143 36.32 8.53 -10.41
CA GLY A 143 35.40 7.45 -10.72
C GLY A 143 34.05 7.90 -11.29
N SER A 144 33.22 6.94 -11.65
CA SER A 144 31.82 7.16 -12.05
C SER A 144 30.89 7.00 -10.84
N ILE A 145 30.05 8.00 -10.56
CA ILE A 145 29.01 7.91 -9.53
C ILE A 145 27.62 7.95 -10.17
N SER A 146 26.71 7.10 -9.71
CA SER A 146 25.31 7.16 -10.13
C SER A 146 24.58 8.30 -9.44
N ILE A 147 23.48 8.77 -10.02
CA ILE A 147 22.61 9.79 -9.40
C ILE A 147 22.16 9.34 -8.00
N HIS A 148 21.80 8.06 -7.86
CA HIS A 148 21.50 7.45 -6.56
C HIS A 148 22.69 7.55 -5.60
N GLY A 149 23.88 7.14 -6.04
CA GLY A 149 25.09 7.15 -5.24
C GLY A 149 25.50 8.56 -4.80
N PHE A 150 25.33 9.56 -5.66
CA PHE A 150 25.59 10.96 -5.37
C PHE A 150 24.63 11.49 -4.30
N LEU A 151 23.33 11.32 -4.51
CA LEU A 151 22.31 11.84 -3.60
C LEU A 151 22.44 11.20 -2.21
N TYR A 152 22.65 9.89 -2.17
CA TYR A 152 22.79 9.16 -0.91
C TYR A 152 24.13 9.42 -0.22
N LYS A 153 25.27 9.16 -0.88
CA LYS A 153 26.59 9.18 -0.22
C LYS A 153 27.15 10.58 -0.03
N ILE A 154 26.88 11.52 -0.94
CA ILE A 154 27.51 12.86 -0.92
C ILE A 154 26.60 13.89 -0.27
N VAL A 155 25.28 13.81 -0.47
CA VAL A 155 24.35 14.81 0.07
C VAL A 155 23.74 14.36 1.40
N LEU A 156 23.17 13.16 1.46
CA LEU A 156 22.32 12.76 2.59
C LEU A 156 23.08 12.10 3.74
N MET A 157 24.04 11.22 3.45
CA MET A 157 24.85 10.53 4.44
C MET A 157 25.66 11.48 5.35
N PRO A 158 26.35 12.53 4.86
CA PRO A 158 27.09 13.43 5.75
C PRO A 158 26.19 14.30 6.64
N ILE A 159 24.94 14.54 6.24
CA ILE A 159 24.00 15.38 7.01
C ILE A 159 23.22 14.56 8.04
N PHE A 160 22.79 13.34 7.70
CA PHE A 160 21.87 12.53 8.51
C PHE A 160 22.43 11.18 8.98
N GLY A 161 23.69 10.86 8.66
CA GLY A 161 24.29 9.54 8.91
C GLY A 161 23.76 8.45 7.97
N GLU A 162 24.18 7.19 8.17
CA GLU A 162 23.81 6.09 7.27
C GLU A 162 22.32 5.73 7.33
N THR A 163 21.78 5.52 8.54
CA THR A 163 20.37 5.17 8.73
C THR A 163 19.44 6.33 8.42
N GLY A 164 19.74 7.53 8.91
CA GLY A 164 18.96 8.74 8.62
C GLY A 164 19.04 9.15 7.15
N GLY A 165 20.22 9.01 6.51
CA GLY A 165 20.40 9.25 5.09
C GLY A 165 19.56 8.32 4.22
N SER A 166 19.38 7.06 4.63
CA SER A 166 18.55 6.10 3.88
C SER A 166 17.07 6.44 3.94
N LEU A 167 16.59 6.88 5.11
CA LEU A 167 15.22 7.35 5.31
C LEU A 167 14.96 8.64 4.53
N ALA A 168 15.88 9.59 4.62
CA ALA A 168 15.78 10.87 3.91
C ALA A 168 15.80 10.66 2.38
N TYR A 169 16.63 9.74 1.87
CA TYR A 169 16.60 9.36 0.47
C TYR A 169 15.24 8.78 0.06
N ALA A 170 14.69 7.86 0.86
CA ALA A 170 13.38 7.25 0.57
C ALA A 170 12.27 8.31 0.54
N LEU A 171 12.25 9.23 1.51
CA LEU A 171 11.28 10.33 1.56
C LEU A 171 11.42 11.28 0.36
N LEU A 172 12.66 11.62 -0.01
CA LEU A 172 12.94 12.47 -1.16
C LEU A 172 12.50 11.79 -2.46
N PHE A 173 12.80 10.49 -2.63
CA PHE A 173 12.37 9.72 -3.79
C PHE A 173 10.84 9.64 -3.90
N VAL A 174 10.15 9.41 -2.78
CA VAL A 174 8.67 9.46 -2.73
C VAL A 174 8.17 10.86 -3.07
N ALA A 175 8.81 11.92 -2.57
CA ALA A 175 8.43 13.30 -2.88
C ALA A 175 8.61 13.64 -4.37
N ILE A 176 9.67 13.18 -5.02
CA ILE A 176 9.86 13.35 -6.47
C ILE A 176 8.73 12.67 -7.24
N ASN A 177 8.42 11.41 -6.92
CA ASN A 177 7.31 10.69 -7.53
C ASN A 177 5.99 11.43 -7.27
N TRP A 178 5.77 11.90 -6.04
CA TRP A 178 4.58 12.67 -5.68
C TRP A 178 4.46 13.96 -6.49
N CYS A 179 5.53 14.73 -6.70
CA CYS A 179 5.50 15.95 -7.50
C CYS A 179 5.00 15.69 -8.93
N ILE A 180 5.43 14.58 -9.54
CA ILE A 180 4.98 14.18 -10.88
C ILE A 180 3.50 13.78 -10.83
N GLY A 181 3.10 12.94 -9.86
CA GLY A 181 1.70 12.54 -9.68
C GLY A 181 0.77 13.71 -9.39
N TYR A 182 1.21 14.68 -8.57
CA TYR A 182 0.47 15.89 -8.23
C TYR A 182 0.29 16.80 -9.43
N GLN A 183 1.30 16.92 -10.31
CA GLN A 183 1.17 17.70 -11.54
C GLN A 183 0.13 17.08 -12.49
N LEU A 184 0.10 15.74 -12.59
CA LEU A 184 -0.94 15.02 -13.35
C LEU A 184 -2.33 15.23 -12.74
N TYR A 185 -2.42 15.13 -11.41
CA TYR A 185 -3.65 15.37 -10.65
C TYR A 185 -4.19 16.78 -10.90
N LYS A 186 -3.36 17.82 -10.75
CA LYS A 186 -3.75 19.22 -10.97
C LYS A 186 -4.22 19.48 -12.41
N ARG A 187 -3.63 18.79 -13.39
CA ARG A 187 -4.01 18.87 -14.80
C ARG A 187 -5.19 17.96 -15.18
N LYS A 188 -5.73 17.18 -14.23
CA LYS A 188 -6.80 16.20 -14.46
C LYS A 188 -6.49 15.23 -15.61
N ILE A 189 -5.22 14.81 -15.72
CA ILE A 189 -4.79 13.84 -16.72
C ILE A 189 -4.91 12.44 -16.11
N TYR A 190 -5.78 11.62 -16.71
CA TYR A 190 -6.02 10.24 -16.29
C TYR A 190 -5.40 9.30 -17.32
N ILE A 191 -4.32 8.64 -16.93
CA ILE A 191 -3.61 7.66 -17.75
C ILE A 191 -4.10 6.28 -17.34
N LYS A 192 -4.89 5.65 -18.21
CA LYS A 192 -5.27 4.23 -18.10
C LYS A 192 -4.35 3.45 -19.04
N ILE A 193 -3.71 2.42 -18.51
CA ILE A 193 -2.85 1.48 -19.23
C ILE A 193 -3.56 0.14 -19.24
#